data_AF-A0A9D2C8Y3-F1
#
_entry.id   AF-A0A9D2C8Y3-F1
#
_cell.length_a   1.000
_cell.length_b   1.000
_cell.length_c   1.000
_cell.angle_alpha   90.00
_cell.angle_beta   90.00
_cell.angle_gamma   90.00
#
_symmetry.space_group_name_H-M   'P 1'
#
loop_
_entity.id
_entity.type
_entity.pdbx_description
1 polymer ?
#
loop_
_entity_poly.entity_id
_entity_poly.type
_entity_poly.pdbx_seq_one_letter_code
_entity_poly.pdbx_strand_id
1 'polypeptide(L)'
;MSPQHVHEALADGGDALYAAAQSGSADWSEAFGGPLAVALLAAEVGALAAHLNWRASGIRSLAVDALLEDFSAVAVAGELGVARQKVYEIAKGGLRPPYIENVPWRTP
;
A
#
# COMPACT_ATOMS: atom_id res chain seq x y z
N MET A 1 10.41 11.85 -18.45
CA MET A 1 9.95 11.66 -17.06
C MET A 1 10.87 12.48 -16.16
N SER A 2 10.33 13.45 -15.43
CA SER A 2 11.10 14.26 -14.47
C SER A 2 10.94 13.70 -13.05
N PRO A 3 11.87 13.97 -12.12
CA PRO A 3 11.68 13.68 -10.70
C PRO A 3 10.39 14.29 -10.12
N GLN A 4 9.97 15.43 -10.68
CA GLN A 4 8.73 16.10 -10.27
C GLN A 4 7.49 15.26 -10.60
N HIS A 5 7.40 14.65 -11.78
CA HIS A 5 6.25 13.78 -12.11
C HIS A 5 6.17 12.56 -11.17
N VAL A 6 7.32 12.00 -10.77
CA VAL A 6 7.35 10.90 -9.78
C VAL A 6 6.84 11.41 -8.43
N HIS A 7 7.33 12.56 -7.97
CA HIS A 7 6.88 13.14 -6.72
C HIS A 7 5.37 13.39 -6.71
N GLU A 8 4.83 14.00 -7.76
CA GLU A 8 3.40 14.28 -7.91
C GLU A 8 2.56 13.00 -7.88
N ALA A 9 2.96 11.97 -8.65
CA ALA A 9 2.26 10.68 -8.68
C ALA A 9 2.33 9.92 -7.34
N LEU A 10 3.44 10.05 -6.58
CA LEU A 10 3.54 9.45 -5.26
C LEU A 10 2.77 10.24 -4.20
N ALA A 11 2.63 11.55 -4.36
CA ALA A 11 1.94 12.43 -3.42
C ALA A 11 0.42 12.24 -3.46
N ASP A 12 -0.16 11.98 -4.64
CA ASP A 12 -1.59 11.70 -4.81
C ASP A 12 -1.91 10.19 -4.88
N GLY A 13 -0.90 9.32 -4.76
CA GLY A 13 -1.09 7.87 -4.82
C GLY A 13 -1.53 7.35 -6.19
N GLY A 14 -1.36 8.13 -7.25
CA GLY A 14 -1.74 7.78 -8.62
C GLY A 14 -3.17 8.17 -9.00
N ASP A 15 -3.86 8.98 -8.19
CA ASP A 15 -5.23 9.43 -8.46
C ASP A 15 -5.33 10.16 -9.82
N ALA A 16 -4.39 11.05 -10.15
CA ALA A 16 -4.38 11.73 -11.44
C ALA A 16 -4.17 10.76 -12.61
N LEU A 17 -3.31 9.75 -12.45
CA LEU A 17 -3.10 8.71 -13.47
C LEU A 17 -4.36 7.87 -13.69
N TYR A 18 -5.03 7.48 -12.60
CA TYR A 18 -6.28 6.71 -12.64
C TYR A 18 -7.42 7.49 -13.30
N ALA A 19 -7.58 8.77 -12.94
CA ALA A 19 -8.59 9.64 -13.54
C ALA A 19 -8.33 9.84 -15.05
N ALA A 20 -7.08 10.08 -15.45
CA ALA A 20 -6.71 10.23 -16.85
C ALA A 20 -6.97 8.94 -17.65
N ALA A 21 -6.60 7.77 -17.12
CA ALA A 21 -6.84 6.49 -17.77
C ALA A 21 -8.35 6.19 -17.94
N GLN A 22 -9.19 6.63 -17.01
CA GLN A 22 -10.65 6.49 -17.12
C GLN A 22 -11.32 7.52 -18.05
N SER A 23 -10.63 8.58 -18.45
CA SER A 23 -11.21 9.65 -19.27
C SER A 23 -11.67 9.20 -20.66
N GLY A 24 -11.13 8.09 -21.17
CA GLY A 24 -11.39 7.60 -22.53
C GLY A 24 -10.77 8.45 -23.65
N SER A 25 -10.00 9.49 -23.32
CA SER A 25 -9.26 10.29 -24.30
C SER A 25 -8.18 9.45 -24.98
N ALA A 26 -7.99 9.59 -26.29
CA ALA A 26 -6.91 8.90 -27.02
C ALA A 26 -5.51 9.37 -26.57
N ASP A 27 -5.39 10.63 -26.14
CA ASP A 27 -4.12 11.28 -25.78
C ASP A 27 -3.94 11.41 -24.26
N TRP A 28 -4.68 10.63 -23.47
CA TRP A 28 -4.73 10.73 -22.01
C TRP A 28 -3.34 10.65 -21.34
N SER A 29 -2.39 9.97 -21.98
CA SER A 29 -1.03 9.77 -21.45
C SER A 29 -0.08 10.93 -21.74
N GLU A 30 -0.41 11.82 -22.68
CA GLU A 30 0.50 12.88 -23.15
C GLU A 30 0.85 13.86 -22.03
N ALA A 31 -0.10 14.19 -21.16
CA ALA A 31 0.11 15.06 -20.00
C ALA A 31 1.20 14.53 -19.04
N PHE A 32 1.48 13.23 -19.06
CA PHE A 32 2.48 12.59 -18.20
C PHE A 32 3.81 12.30 -18.94
N GLY A 33 3.89 12.62 -20.23
CA GLY A 33 5.04 12.32 -21.09
C GLY A 33 4.89 11.02 -21.89
N GLY A 34 3.66 10.61 -22.16
CA GLY A 34 3.31 9.48 -23.03
C GLY A 34 3.22 8.13 -22.31
N PRO A 35 2.88 7.04 -23.05
CA PRO A 35 2.55 5.75 -22.45
C PRO A 35 3.67 5.12 -21.61
N LEU A 36 4.92 5.24 -22.06
CA LEU A 36 6.08 4.74 -21.31
C LEU A 36 6.26 5.47 -19.98
N ALA A 37 6.08 6.80 -19.96
CA ALA A 37 6.18 7.57 -18.73
C ALA A 37 5.07 7.17 -17.75
N VAL A 38 3.84 6.98 -18.22
CA VAL A 38 2.74 6.49 -17.38
C VAL A 38 3.05 5.10 -16.80
N ALA A 39 3.56 4.17 -17.61
CA ALA A 39 3.89 2.83 -17.13
C ALA A 39 4.94 2.86 -16.01
N LEU A 40 5.96 3.72 -16.14
CA LEU A 40 6.96 3.93 -15.10
C LEU A 40 6.37 4.59 -13.85
N LEU A 41 5.53 5.63 -13.99
CA LEU A 41 4.87 6.28 -12.86
C LEU A 41 3.96 5.31 -12.10
N ALA A 42 3.16 4.50 -12.80
CA ALA A 42 2.32 3.48 -12.19
C ALA A 42 3.14 2.41 -11.46
N ALA A 43 4.35 2.08 -11.96
CA ALA A 43 5.25 1.16 -11.28
C ALA A 43 5.79 1.75 -9.96
N GLU A 44 6.15 3.03 -9.92
CA GLU A 44 6.57 3.72 -8.70
C GLU A 44 5.43 3.77 -7.66
N VAL A 45 4.21 4.11 -8.08
CA VAL A 45 3.01 4.08 -7.23
C VAL A 45 2.77 2.67 -6.69
N GLY A 46 2.87 1.65 -7.53
CA GLY A 46 2.72 0.25 -7.15
C GLY A 46 3.78 -0.19 -6.13
N ALA A 47 5.03 0.24 -6.30
CA ALA A 47 6.12 -0.04 -5.36
C ALA A 47 5.85 0.61 -3.99
N LEU A 48 5.41 1.87 -3.97
CA LEU A 48 5.00 2.53 -2.74
C LEU A 48 3.84 1.80 -2.06
N ALA A 49 2.78 1.47 -2.81
CA ALA A 49 1.63 0.74 -2.28
C ALA A 49 2.05 -0.61 -1.67
N ALA A 50 2.98 -1.34 -2.31
CA ALA A 50 3.53 -2.57 -1.77
C ALA A 50 4.22 -2.33 -0.42
N HIS A 51 5.11 -1.34 -0.31
CA HIS A 51 5.79 -1.01 0.95
C HIS A 51 4.81 -0.62 2.07
N LEU A 52 3.77 0.15 1.75
CA LEU A 52 2.73 0.52 2.71
C LEU A 52 1.93 -0.71 3.18
N ASN A 53 1.60 -1.62 2.26
CA ASN A 53 0.92 -2.87 2.58
C ASN A 53 1.79 -3.79 3.46
N TRP A 54 3.09 -3.92 3.18
CA TRP A 54 4.03 -4.65 4.04
C TRP A 54 4.04 -4.09 5.46
N ARG A 55 4.11 -2.75 5.59
CA ARG A 55 4.08 -2.08 6.89
C ARG A 55 2.77 -2.33 7.63
N ALA A 56 1.63 -2.13 6.98
CA ALA A 56 0.31 -2.35 7.57
C ALA A 56 0.12 -3.82 8.00
N SER A 57 0.57 -4.77 7.18
CA SER A 57 0.55 -6.20 7.50
C SER A 57 1.38 -6.53 8.74
N GLY A 58 2.58 -5.94 8.87
CA GLY A 58 3.42 -6.14 10.05
C GLY A 58 2.85 -5.52 11.33
N ILE A 59 2.26 -4.32 11.25
CA ILE A 59 1.53 -3.72 12.37
C ILE A 59 0.36 -4.61 12.79
N ARG A 60 -0.42 -5.09 11.81
CA ARG A 60 -1.54 -6.02 12.08
C ARG A 60 -1.05 -7.29 12.76
N SER A 61 0.11 -7.81 12.35
CA SER A 61 0.71 -8.98 12.98
C SER A 61 0.98 -8.77 14.46
N LEU A 62 1.65 -7.67 14.82
CA LEU A 62 1.95 -7.34 16.22
C LEU A 62 0.69 -7.11 17.03
N ALA A 63 -0.30 -6.40 16.48
CA ALA A 63 -1.56 -6.16 17.15
C ALA A 63 -2.33 -7.46 17.42
N VAL A 64 -2.34 -8.39 16.46
CA VAL A 64 -2.99 -9.70 16.62
C VAL A 64 -2.28 -10.56 17.65
N ASP A 65 -0.95 -10.54 17.68
CA ASP A 65 -0.17 -11.27 18.68
C ASP A 65 -0.51 -10.78 20.10
N ALA A 66 -0.52 -9.46 20.32
CA ALA A 66 -0.91 -8.87 21.60
C ALA A 66 -2.36 -9.19 21.99
N LEU A 67 -3.31 -9.17 21.04
CA LEU A 67 -4.70 -9.55 21.32
C LEU A 67 -4.85 -11.01 21.78
N LEU A 68 -3.96 -11.90 21.34
CA LEU A 68 -3.98 -13.31 21.76
C LEU A 68 -3.50 -13.51 23.21
N GLU A 69 -2.90 -12.50 23.84
CA GLU A 69 -2.56 -12.53 25.27
C GLU A 69 -3.82 -12.42 26.14
N ASP A 70 -4.79 -11.60 25.73
CA ASP A 70 -6.00 -11.29 26.50
C ASP A 70 -7.26 -12.01 25.99
N PHE A 71 -7.31 -12.38 24.71
CA PHE A 71 -8.50 -12.92 24.05
C PHE A 71 -8.24 -14.26 23.37
N SER A 72 -9.29 -15.09 23.29
CA SER A 72 -9.22 -16.33 22.52
C SER A 72 -9.09 -16.05 21.02
N ALA A 73 -8.38 -16.93 20.29
CA ALA A 73 -8.24 -16.82 18.84
C ALA A 73 -9.58 -16.86 18.08
N VAL A 74 -10.63 -17.45 18.65
CA VAL A 74 -11.98 -17.45 18.06
C VAL A 74 -12.63 -16.07 18.16
N ALA A 75 -12.49 -15.40 19.30
CA ALA A 75 -13.00 -14.04 19.48
C ALA A 75 -12.29 -13.07 18.52
N VAL A 76 -10.97 -13.11 18.47
CA VAL A 76 -10.17 -12.27 17.54
C VAL A 76 -10.51 -12.57 16.08
N ALA A 77 -10.70 -13.84 15.72
CA ALA A 77 -11.13 -14.24 14.37
C ALA A 77 -12.49 -13.65 13.98
N GLY A 78 -13.44 -13.64 14.92
CA GLY A 78 -14.77 -13.05 14.73
C GLY A 78 -14.71 -11.56 14.42
N GLU A 79 -13.94 -10.80 15.20
CA GLU A 79 -13.78 -9.36 14.98
C GLU A 79 -13.04 -9.02 13.68
N LEU A 80 -12.03 -9.80 13.31
CA LEU A 80 -11.26 -9.58 12.08
C LEU A 80 -11.92 -10.13 10.82
N GLY A 81 -13.03 -10.88 10.94
CA GLY A 81 -13.69 -11.52 9.81
C GLY A 81 -12.82 -12.56 9.09
N VAL A 82 -11.94 -13.25 9.82
CA VAL A 82 -11.04 -14.28 9.26
C VAL A 82 -11.23 -15.62 9.95
N ALA A 83 -10.74 -16.70 9.34
CA ALA A 83 -10.72 -18.00 10.00
C ALA A 83 -9.76 -18.01 11.20
N ARG A 84 -10.07 -18.80 12.25
CA ARG A 84 -9.19 -18.97 13.43
C ARG A 84 -7.74 -19.30 13.06
N GLN A 85 -7.53 -20.19 12.10
CA GLN A 85 -6.17 -20.55 11.64
C GLN A 85 -5.42 -19.33 11.09
N LYS A 86 -6.13 -18.43 10.42
CA LYS A 86 -5.54 -17.23 9.84
C LYS A 86 -5.04 -16.26 10.90
N VAL A 87 -5.67 -16.23 12.08
CA VAL A 87 -5.22 -15.41 13.21
C VAL A 87 -3.80 -15.78 13.63
N TYR A 88 -3.50 -17.07 13.79
CA TYR A 88 -2.16 -17.53 14.14
C TYR A 88 -1.14 -17.32 13.02
N GLU A 89 -1.55 -17.41 11.75
CA GLU A 89 -0.67 -17.05 10.63
C GLU A 89 -0.33 -15.56 10.64
N ILE A 90 -1.32 -14.70 10.92
CA ILE A 90 -1.12 -13.26 11.03
C ILE A 90 -0.17 -12.96 12.19
N ALA A 91 -0.38 -13.51 13.39
CA ALA A 91 0.47 -13.26 14.56
C ALA A 91 1.96 -13.61 14.33
N LYS A 92 2.25 -14.63 13.52
CA LYS A 92 3.64 -15.04 13.20
C LYS A 92 4.39 -14.09 12.26
N GLY A 93 3.69 -13.17 11.62
CA GLY A 93 4.24 -12.27 10.60
C GLY A 93 5.35 -11.35 11.13
N GLY A 94 5.13 -10.69 12.27
CA GLY A 94 5.97 -9.60 12.80
C GLY A 94 6.16 -8.43 11.82
N LEU A 95 6.98 -7.46 12.20
CA LEU A 95 7.48 -6.42 11.31
C LEU A 95 8.66 -6.95 10.49
N ARG A 96 8.43 -7.37 9.24
CA ARG A 96 9.48 -7.85 8.34
C ARG A 96 9.66 -6.93 7.13
N PRO A 97 10.90 -6.55 6.78
CA PRO A 97 11.18 -5.81 5.56
C PRO A 97 10.82 -6.62 4.31
N PRO A 98 10.64 -5.96 3.15
CA PRO A 98 10.97 -4.56 2.87
C PRO A 98 9.79 -3.60 3.07
N TYR A 99 9.88 -2.69 4.06
CA TYR A 99 8.98 -1.56 4.22
C TYR A 99 9.78 -0.25 4.28
N ILE A 100 9.17 0.85 3.86
CA ILE A 100 9.72 2.19 4.06
C ILE A 100 9.44 2.65 5.49
N GLU A 101 10.41 3.30 6.11
CA GLU A 101 10.27 3.82 7.48
C GLU A 101 9.22 4.94 7.56
N ASN A 102 9.28 5.87 6.59
CA ASN A 102 8.42 7.04 6.54
C ASN A 102 7.70 7.13 5.19
N VAL A 103 6.46 7.63 5.22
CA VAL A 103 5.75 7.96 3.97
C VAL A 103 6.35 9.21 3.34
N PRO A 104 6.34 9.34 2.00
CA PRO A 104 6.93 10.50 1.32
C PRO A 104 6.32 11.86 1.70
N TRP A 105 5.04 11.89 2.08
CA TRP A 105 4.32 13.10 2.49
C TRP A 105 4.32 13.35 4.00
N ARG A 106 5.16 12.64 4.77
CA ARG A 106 5.28 12.90 6.21
C ARG A 106 5.89 14.31 6.39
N THR A 107 5.08 15.27 6.80
CA THR A 107 5.59 16.58 7.26
C THR A 107 6.31 16.39 8.60
N PRO A 108 7.49 16.99 8.81
CA PRO A 108 8.16 17.03 10.11
C PRO A 108 7.28 17.62 11.21
#